data_AF-A0A1F4CII9-F1
#
_entry.id   AF-A0A1F4CII9-F1
#
_cell.length_a   1.000
_cell.length_b   1.000
_cell.length_c   1.000
_cell.angle_alpha   90.00
_cell.angle_beta   90.00
_cell.angle_gamma   90.00
#
_symmetry.space_group_name_H-M   'P 1'
#
loop_
_entity.id
_entity.type
_entity.pdbx_description
1 polymer ?
#
loop_
_entity_poly.entity_id
_entity_poly.type
_entity_poly.pdbx_seq_one_letter_code
_entity_poly.pdbx_strand_id
1 'polypeptide(L)'
;MNHPASGDPAARTCRLCGCVISGLQFSGAPDGYCCEGCFLAERKQRSLAAALDEAQFALAEALAEALDAREGETGLHSKRVACHTLVLAKHFTDDPQRLHQVYWGALLHDIGKIGIPDSVLLKHGSLNDAEWTIMRGHPQIGHHILANAPFLAEAAEIVLSHEERFDGTGYPRGLAGSAIPLWARLFAVIDTLDAITSDRPYRRGASFKVARTELLRVSGTQLDPIAIEVFVAEEATLREMVETKCNAAAVESTPAAAWRTSPPATGQ
;
A
#
# COMPACT_ATOMS: atom_id res chain seq x y z
N MET A 1 -70.07 4.61 -21.61
CA MET A 1 -68.84 4.78 -22.42
C MET A 1 -67.71 5.09 -21.46
N ASN A 2 -66.99 4.06 -21.00
CA ASN A 2 -65.80 4.22 -20.17
C ASN A 2 -64.59 4.03 -21.07
N HIS A 3 -63.88 5.12 -21.38
CA HIS A 3 -62.53 5.03 -21.94
C HIS A 3 -61.53 4.82 -20.80
N PRO A 4 -60.59 3.86 -20.91
CA PRO A 4 -59.45 3.82 -20.00
C PRO A 4 -58.53 5.00 -20.35
N ALA A 5 -58.04 5.68 -19.33
CA ALA A 5 -57.05 6.74 -19.46
C ALA A 5 -55.83 6.23 -20.23
N SER A 6 -55.48 6.91 -21.31
CA SER A 6 -54.23 6.72 -22.06
C SER A 6 -53.05 7.11 -21.17
N GLY A 7 -52.30 6.13 -20.67
CA GLY A 7 -51.03 6.36 -20.00
C GLY A 7 -50.00 6.93 -20.96
N ASP A 8 -49.21 7.92 -20.51
CA ASP A 8 -48.12 8.52 -21.27
C ASP A 8 -47.05 7.45 -21.60
N PRO A 9 -46.79 7.15 -22.89
CA PRO A 9 -45.82 6.14 -23.31
C PRO A 9 -44.36 6.49 -22.97
N ALA A 10 -44.07 7.69 -22.44
CA ALA A 10 -42.75 8.11 -21.97
C ALA A 10 -42.55 7.97 -20.44
N ALA A 11 -43.57 7.53 -19.70
CA ALA A 11 -43.49 7.35 -18.25
C ALA A 11 -42.44 6.28 -17.88
N ARG A 12 -41.37 6.68 -17.21
CA ARG A 12 -40.29 5.80 -16.76
C ARG A 12 -40.27 5.73 -15.25
N THR A 13 -39.91 4.58 -14.68
CA THR A 13 -39.85 4.42 -13.23
C THR A 13 -38.43 4.70 -12.72
N CYS A 14 -38.31 5.50 -11.67
CA CYS A 14 -37.04 5.67 -10.97
C CYS A 14 -36.58 4.34 -10.37
N ARG A 15 -35.37 3.90 -10.67
CA ARG A 15 -34.81 2.65 -10.16
C ARG A 15 -34.63 2.60 -8.64
N LEU A 16 -34.47 3.76 -7.99
CA LEU A 16 -34.14 3.86 -6.56
C LEU A 16 -35.38 3.95 -5.68
N CYS A 17 -36.36 4.79 -6.04
CA CYS A 17 -37.56 5.00 -5.21
C CYS A 17 -38.86 4.52 -5.85
N GLY A 18 -38.84 4.06 -7.10
CA GLY A 18 -40.04 3.57 -7.78
C GLY A 18 -41.01 4.64 -8.25
N CYS A 19 -40.70 5.94 -8.13
CA CYS A 19 -41.60 6.99 -8.61
C CYS A 19 -41.66 7.05 -10.14
N VAL A 20 -42.81 7.45 -10.68
CA VAL A 20 -42.99 7.68 -12.12
C VAL A 20 -42.37 9.03 -12.47
N ILE A 21 -41.42 9.01 -13.40
CA ILE A 21 -40.74 10.17 -13.98
C ILE A 21 -41.47 10.54 -15.27
N SER A 22 -42.06 11.73 -15.30
CA SER A 22 -42.74 12.31 -16.47
C SER A 22 -42.00 13.58 -16.93
N GLY A 23 -41.69 13.70 -18.22
CA GLY A 23 -41.01 14.88 -18.81
C GLY A 23 -39.47 14.77 -18.94
N LEU A 24 -38.82 15.82 -19.47
CA LEU A 24 -37.41 15.87 -19.93
C LEU A 24 -36.32 16.00 -18.83
N GLN A 25 -36.62 15.74 -17.55
CA GLN A 25 -35.60 15.79 -16.48
C GLN A 25 -34.89 14.44 -16.34
N PHE A 26 -34.00 14.12 -17.29
CA PHE A 26 -33.25 12.86 -17.30
C PHE A 26 -31.76 13.10 -17.10
N SER A 27 -31.17 12.51 -16.07
CA SER A 27 -29.74 12.20 -16.03
C SER A 27 -29.60 10.70 -16.35
N GLY A 28 -29.22 10.38 -17.59
CA GLY A 28 -28.88 9.01 -17.98
C GLY A 28 -27.65 8.56 -17.20
N ALA A 29 -27.85 7.74 -16.17
CA ALA A 29 -26.79 6.92 -15.59
C ALA A 29 -26.64 5.64 -16.45
N PRO A 30 -25.46 5.01 -16.49
CA PRO A 30 -25.27 3.75 -17.22
C PRO A 30 -26.24 2.62 -16.80
N ASP A 31 -26.89 2.74 -15.64
CA ASP A 31 -27.73 1.70 -15.00
C ASP A 31 -29.25 2.00 -14.99
N GLY A 32 -29.73 2.95 -15.81
CA GLY A 32 -31.17 3.26 -15.95
C GLY A 32 -31.61 4.65 -15.43
N TYR A 33 -32.92 4.83 -15.25
CA TYR A 33 -33.52 6.15 -14.94
C TYR A 33 -33.57 6.44 -13.44
N CYS A 34 -33.22 7.67 -13.08
CA CYS A 34 -33.27 8.18 -11.73
C CYS A 34 -34.01 9.52 -11.69
N CYS A 35 -34.88 9.75 -10.70
CA CYS A 35 -35.48 11.07 -10.51
C CYS A 35 -34.43 12.03 -9.93
N GLU A 36 -34.61 13.33 -10.11
CA GLU A 36 -33.65 14.37 -9.68
C GLU A 36 -33.23 14.21 -8.21
N GLY A 37 -34.20 14.04 -7.30
CA GLY A 37 -33.91 13.87 -5.87
C GLY A 37 -33.06 12.64 -5.56
N CYS A 38 -33.37 11.50 -6.18
CA CYS A 38 -32.59 10.26 -6.00
C CYS A 38 -31.21 10.36 -6.64
N PHE A 39 -31.09 11.04 -7.78
CA PHE A 39 -29.80 11.27 -8.45
C PHE A 39 -28.89 12.19 -7.62
N LEU A 40 -29.42 13.28 -7.07
CA LEU A 40 -28.68 14.19 -6.20
C LEU A 40 -28.27 13.50 -4.88
N ALA A 41 -29.16 12.68 -4.30
CA ALA A 41 -28.84 11.89 -3.11
C ALA A 41 -27.75 10.85 -3.38
N GLU A 42 -27.84 10.10 -4.48
CA GLU A 42 -26.82 9.14 -4.89
C GLU A 42 -25.48 9.82 -5.15
N ARG A 43 -25.47 10.98 -5.83
CA ARG A 43 -24.24 11.76 -6.04
C ARG A 43 -23.63 12.25 -4.73
N LYS A 44 -24.45 12.77 -3.81
CA LYS A 44 -23.99 13.20 -2.49
C LYS A 44 -23.41 12.01 -1.71
N GLN A 45 -24.05 10.85 -1.74
CA GLN A 45 -23.57 9.64 -1.07
C GLN A 45 -22.27 9.14 -1.66
N ARG A 46 -22.12 9.12 -3.00
CA ARG A 46 -20.85 8.77 -3.67
C ARG A 46 -19.72 9.75 -3.32
N SER A 47 -20.02 11.05 -3.27
CA SER A 47 -19.04 12.06 -2.85
C SER A 47 -18.62 11.89 -1.40
N LEU A 48 -19.57 11.57 -0.50
CA LEU A 48 -19.26 11.31 0.91
C LEU A 48 -18.45 10.03 1.08
N ALA A 49 -18.78 8.97 0.33
CA ALA A 49 -18.02 7.72 0.33
C ALA A 49 -16.58 7.95 -0.16
N ALA A 50 -16.38 8.67 -1.27
CA ALA A 50 -15.05 8.99 -1.76
C ALA A 50 -14.23 9.83 -0.75
N ALA A 51 -14.85 10.79 -0.08
CA ALA A 51 -14.18 11.57 0.97
C ALA A 51 -13.84 10.73 2.21
N LEU A 52 -14.68 9.74 2.55
CA LEU A 52 -14.40 8.80 3.62
C LEU A 52 -13.24 7.87 3.26
N ASP A 53 -13.21 7.35 2.04
CA ASP A 53 -12.10 6.52 1.55
C ASP A 53 -10.78 7.32 1.63
N GLU A 54 -10.75 8.55 1.11
CA GLU A 54 -9.58 9.43 1.17
C GLU A 54 -9.11 9.69 2.61
N ALA A 55 -10.05 9.92 3.55
CA ALA A 55 -9.73 10.07 4.96
C ALA A 55 -9.18 8.78 5.60
N GLN A 56 -9.68 7.60 5.20
CA GLN A 56 -9.16 6.31 5.66
C GLN A 56 -7.75 6.06 5.16
N PHE A 57 -7.46 6.37 3.89
CA PHE A 57 -6.11 6.30 3.34
C PHE A 57 -5.14 7.23 4.09
N ALA A 58 -5.52 8.50 4.28
CA ALA A 58 -4.70 9.45 5.02
C ALA A 58 -4.42 8.99 6.46
N LEU A 59 -5.42 8.41 7.12
CA LEU A 59 -5.24 7.86 8.47
C LEU A 59 -4.30 6.67 8.49
N ALA A 60 -4.44 5.73 7.55
CA ALA A 60 -3.55 4.58 7.44
C ALA A 60 -2.10 5.00 7.16
N GLU A 61 -1.89 5.97 6.27
CA GLU A 61 -0.56 6.54 6.02
C GLU A 61 0.03 7.22 7.25
N ALA A 62 -0.77 7.97 8.01
CA ALA A 62 -0.33 8.61 9.24
C ALA A 62 0.07 7.58 10.32
N LEU A 63 -0.63 6.44 10.39
CA LEU A 63 -0.27 5.35 11.30
C LEU A 63 1.06 4.68 10.91
N ALA A 64 1.26 4.43 9.61
CA ALA A 64 2.54 3.92 9.11
C ALA A 64 3.69 4.90 9.38
N GLU A 65 3.48 6.19 9.13
CA GLU A 65 4.48 7.23 9.41
C GLU A 65 4.80 7.33 10.91
N ALA A 66 3.81 7.18 11.79
CA ALA A 66 4.02 7.17 13.23
C ALA A 66 4.86 5.96 13.70
N LEU A 67 4.68 4.80 13.06
CA LEU A 67 5.49 3.62 13.34
C LEU A 67 6.94 3.82 12.86
N ASP A 68 7.12 4.25 11.62
CA ASP A 68 8.44 4.50 11.04
C ASP A 68 9.22 5.54 11.86
N ALA A 69 8.55 6.59 12.35
CA ALA A 69 9.13 7.61 13.23
C ALA A 69 9.66 7.02 14.55
N ARG A 70 9.03 5.96 15.09
CA ARG A 70 9.52 5.25 16.28
C ARG A 70 10.78 4.44 15.99
N GLU A 71 10.90 3.86 14.80
CA GLU A 71 12.07 3.07 14.38
C GLU A 71 13.23 3.93 13.85
N GLY A 72 13.01 5.23 13.67
CA GLY A 72 13.98 6.14 13.05
C GLY A 72 14.06 5.99 11.53
N GLU A 73 13.03 5.42 10.92
CA GLU A 73 12.84 5.35 9.46
C GLU A 73 12.02 6.54 8.95
N THR A 74 12.08 6.82 7.65
CA THR A 74 11.54 8.05 7.06
C THR A 74 10.11 7.93 6.49
N GLY A 75 9.32 6.91 6.82
CA GLY A 75 7.96 6.76 6.26
C GLY A 75 7.92 6.15 4.85
N LEU A 76 9.06 6.21 4.14
CA LEU A 76 9.10 5.97 2.70
C LEU A 76 9.13 4.49 2.35
N HIS A 77 9.60 3.61 3.24
CA HIS A 77 9.66 2.17 2.98
C HIS A 77 8.26 1.57 2.81
N SER A 78 7.42 1.72 3.84
CA SER A 78 6.06 1.20 3.87
C SER A 78 5.23 1.69 2.67
N LYS A 79 5.36 2.98 2.31
CA LYS A 79 4.69 3.55 1.12
C LYS A 79 5.24 2.98 -0.20
N ARG A 80 6.57 2.85 -0.35
CA ARG A 80 7.17 2.27 -1.57
C ARG A 80 6.70 0.84 -1.77
N VAL A 81 6.80 0.01 -0.72
CA VAL A 81 6.39 -1.39 -0.78
C VAL A 81 4.91 -1.48 -1.14
N ALA A 82 4.03 -0.72 -0.48
CA ALA A 82 2.60 -0.70 -0.81
C ALA A 82 2.32 -0.34 -2.28
N CYS A 83 2.93 0.74 -2.78
CA CYS A 83 2.76 1.15 -4.17
C CYS A 83 3.31 0.14 -5.18
N HIS A 84 4.47 -0.47 -4.90
CA HIS A 84 5.10 -1.45 -5.79
C HIS A 84 4.33 -2.79 -5.77
N THR A 85 3.76 -3.20 -4.64
CA THR A 85 2.90 -4.40 -4.57
C THR A 85 1.65 -4.25 -5.44
N LEU A 86 1.08 -3.04 -5.54
CA LEU A 86 -0.05 -2.79 -6.44
C LEU A 86 0.29 -2.98 -7.93
N VAL A 87 1.54 -2.75 -8.33
CA VAL A 87 1.98 -3.02 -9.71
C VAL A 87 1.79 -4.51 -10.04
N LEU A 88 2.15 -5.39 -9.10
CA LEU A 88 1.97 -6.82 -9.30
C LEU A 88 0.51 -7.26 -9.12
N ALA A 89 -0.20 -6.71 -8.14
CA ALA A 89 -1.57 -7.10 -7.84
C ALA A 89 -2.54 -6.84 -9.01
N LYS A 90 -2.29 -5.79 -9.80
CA LYS A 90 -3.06 -5.46 -11.02
C LYS A 90 -3.05 -6.55 -12.09
N HIS A 91 -2.11 -7.50 -12.04
CA HIS A 91 -2.15 -8.68 -12.92
C HIS A 91 -3.25 -9.68 -12.54
N PHE A 92 -3.78 -9.59 -11.32
CA PHE A 92 -4.74 -10.54 -10.77
C PHE A 92 -6.12 -9.94 -10.50
N THR A 93 -6.22 -8.61 -10.40
CA THR A 93 -7.51 -7.95 -10.15
C THR A 93 -7.51 -6.47 -10.56
N ASP A 94 -8.62 -6.03 -11.14
CA ASP A 94 -8.96 -4.61 -11.39
C ASP A 94 -9.98 -4.07 -10.37
N ASP A 95 -10.36 -4.86 -9.36
CA ASP A 95 -11.32 -4.46 -8.33
C ASP A 95 -10.68 -3.43 -7.39
N PRO A 96 -11.18 -2.18 -7.36
CA PRO A 96 -10.61 -1.13 -6.51
C PRO A 96 -10.63 -1.51 -5.03
N GLN A 97 -11.66 -2.20 -4.55
CA GLN A 97 -11.79 -2.56 -3.14
C GLN A 97 -10.70 -3.56 -2.72
N ARG A 98 -10.39 -4.53 -3.58
CA ARG A 98 -9.28 -5.48 -3.34
C ARG A 98 -7.93 -4.79 -3.42
N LEU A 99 -7.73 -3.91 -4.40
CA LEU A 99 -6.49 -3.13 -4.48
C LEU A 99 -6.29 -2.25 -3.23
N HIS A 100 -7.36 -1.70 -2.66
CA HIS A 100 -7.27 -1.00 -1.37
C HIS A 100 -6.80 -1.93 -0.24
N GLN A 101 -7.32 -3.17 -0.16
CA GLN A 101 -6.85 -4.16 0.82
C GLN A 101 -5.37 -4.50 0.65
N VAL A 102 -4.92 -4.71 -0.59
CA VAL A 102 -3.51 -4.98 -0.90
C VAL A 102 -2.65 -3.82 -0.45
N TYR A 103 -3.05 -2.58 -0.77
CA TYR A 103 -2.32 -1.39 -0.36
C TYR A 103 -2.25 -1.27 1.16
N TRP A 104 -3.37 -1.38 1.88
CA TRP A 104 -3.39 -1.25 3.34
C TRP A 104 -2.61 -2.37 4.02
N GLY A 105 -2.72 -3.62 3.56
CA GLY A 105 -1.98 -4.74 4.10
C GLY A 105 -0.47 -4.59 3.93
N ALA A 106 -0.04 -4.08 2.77
CA ALA A 106 1.37 -3.79 2.51
C ALA A 106 1.88 -2.57 3.30
N LEU A 107 1.08 -1.50 3.39
CA LEU A 107 1.42 -0.28 4.11
C LEU A 107 1.55 -0.53 5.62
N LEU A 108 0.69 -1.39 6.18
CA LEU A 108 0.59 -1.65 7.61
C LEU A 108 1.20 -3.01 8.00
N HIS A 109 2.01 -3.64 7.13
CA HIS A 109 2.59 -4.97 7.38
C HIS A 109 3.30 -5.07 8.74
N ASP A 110 3.96 -3.99 9.13
CA ASP A 110 4.73 -3.90 10.37
C ASP A 110 3.99 -3.27 11.56
N ILE A 111 2.69 -2.94 11.44
CA ILE A 111 1.93 -2.23 12.50
C ILE A 111 2.00 -2.91 13.87
N GLY A 112 2.16 -4.23 13.90
CA GLY A 112 2.30 -4.98 15.14
C GLY A 112 3.61 -4.72 15.90
N LYS A 113 4.62 -4.11 15.27
CA LYS A 113 5.84 -3.68 15.95
C LYS A 113 5.57 -2.69 17.09
N ILE A 114 4.41 -2.02 17.09
CA ILE A 114 3.95 -1.20 18.22
C ILE A 114 3.88 -1.99 19.55
N GLY A 115 3.62 -3.29 19.49
CA GLY A 115 3.58 -4.18 20.65
C GLY A 115 4.94 -4.77 21.04
N ILE A 116 6.01 -4.50 20.29
CA ILE A 116 7.36 -5.01 20.57
C ILE A 116 8.09 -4.06 21.52
N PRO A 117 8.69 -4.54 22.63
CA PRO A 117 9.43 -3.69 23.55
C PRO A 117 10.61 -2.98 22.90
N ASP A 118 10.88 -1.73 23.29
CA ASP A 118 11.99 -0.93 22.77
C ASP A 118 13.35 -1.63 22.95
N SER A 119 13.54 -2.37 24.05
CA SER A 119 14.77 -3.13 24.30
C SER A 119 15.05 -4.22 23.27
N VAL A 120 14.02 -4.65 22.52
CA VAL A 120 14.11 -5.60 21.41
C VAL A 120 14.12 -4.85 20.08
N LEU A 121 13.14 -3.96 19.86
CA LEU A 121 12.95 -3.27 18.58
C LEU A 121 14.12 -2.33 18.23
N LEU A 122 14.60 -1.55 19.20
CA LEU A 122 15.62 -0.52 19.00
C LEU A 122 17.03 -1.01 19.37
N LYS A 123 17.21 -2.32 19.52
CA LYS A 123 18.49 -2.90 19.94
C LYS A 123 19.57 -2.70 18.88
N HIS A 124 20.69 -2.08 19.27
CA HIS A 124 21.88 -2.02 18.43
C HIS A 124 22.64 -3.36 18.49
N GLY A 125 22.47 -4.20 17.47
CA GLY A 125 23.17 -5.48 17.31
C GLY A 125 22.22 -6.64 17.02
N SER A 126 22.75 -7.86 16.98
CA SER A 126 21.93 -9.05 16.72
C SER A 126 21.00 -9.37 17.89
N LEU A 127 19.78 -9.78 17.56
CA LEU A 127 18.84 -10.34 18.53
C LEU A 127 19.28 -11.76 18.91
N ASN A 128 19.12 -12.11 20.19
CA ASN A 128 19.23 -13.49 20.67
C ASN A 128 17.91 -14.26 20.44
N ASP A 129 17.89 -15.56 20.72
CA ASP A 129 16.72 -16.41 20.44
C ASP A 129 15.44 -15.98 21.18
N ALA A 130 15.56 -15.50 22.42
CA ALA A 130 14.44 -15.02 23.21
C ALA A 130 13.88 -13.70 22.65
N GLU A 131 14.77 -12.79 22.24
CA GLU A 131 14.42 -11.53 21.59
C GLU A 131 13.78 -11.77 20.21
N TRP A 132 14.31 -12.74 19.44
CA TRP A 132 13.69 -13.18 18.18
C TRP A 132 12.30 -13.75 18.39
N THR A 133 12.09 -14.51 19.47
CA THR A 133 10.75 -15.04 19.81
C THR A 133 9.75 -13.92 20.03
N ILE A 134 10.17 -12.82 20.67
CA ILE A 134 9.34 -11.62 20.85
C ILE A 134 9.12 -10.93 19.51
N MET A 135 10.18 -10.67 18.74
CA MET A 135 10.10 -9.98 17.44
C MET A 135 9.15 -10.69 16.46
N ARG A 136 9.20 -12.02 16.40
CA ARG A 136 8.32 -12.85 15.55
C ARG A 136 6.84 -12.80 15.92
N GLY A 137 6.48 -12.13 17.02
CA GLY A 137 5.10 -11.90 17.41
C GLY A 137 4.43 -10.72 16.69
N HIS A 138 5.19 -9.85 16.00
CA HIS A 138 4.63 -8.66 15.37
C HIS A 138 3.55 -8.96 14.31
N PRO A 139 3.60 -10.02 13.48
CA PRO A 139 2.53 -10.29 12.53
C PRO A 139 1.20 -10.60 13.23
N GLN A 140 1.22 -11.38 14.32
CA GLN A 140 0.01 -11.69 15.09
C GLN A 140 -0.54 -10.47 15.82
N ILE A 141 0.33 -9.62 16.39
CA ILE A 141 -0.08 -8.37 17.04
C ILE A 141 -0.72 -7.46 15.98
N GLY A 142 -0.11 -7.33 14.80
CA GLY A 142 -0.62 -6.51 13.71
C GLY A 142 -1.98 -7.01 13.22
N HIS A 143 -2.13 -8.31 12.98
CA HIS A 143 -3.43 -8.92 12.66
C HIS A 143 -4.48 -8.63 13.72
N HIS A 144 -4.16 -8.79 15.00
CA HIS A 144 -5.08 -8.50 16.10
C HIS A 144 -5.54 -7.04 16.11
N ILE A 145 -4.63 -6.08 15.85
CA ILE A 145 -4.96 -4.66 15.75
C ILE A 145 -5.94 -4.43 14.60
N LEU A 146 -5.62 -4.93 13.40
CA LEU A 146 -6.42 -4.69 12.19
C LEU A 146 -7.75 -5.45 12.18
N ALA A 147 -7.83 -6.62 12.82
CA ALA A 147 -9.05 -7.42 12.92
C ALA A 147 -10.19 -6.71 13.66
N ASN A 148 -9.88 -5.69 14.48
CA ASN A 148 -10.90 -4.83 15.11
C ASN A 148 -11.61 -3.90 14.13
N ALA A 149 -11.10 -3.75 12.91
CA ALA A 149 -11.68 -3.00 11.82
C ALA A 149 -12.13 -3.96 10.71
N PRO A 150 -13.41 -4.39 10.66
CA PRO A 150 -13.87 -5.42 9.72
C PRO A 150 -13.61 -5.09 8.25
N PHE A 151 -13.53 -3.80 7.90
CA PHE A 151 -13.21 -3.36 6.54
C PHE A 151 -11.75 -3.61 6.14
N LEU A 152 -10.86 -4.02 7.06
CA LEU A 152 -9.45 -4.36 6.82
C LEU A 152 -9.20 -5.87 6.86
N ALA A 153 -10.23 -6.72 6.75
CA ALA A 153 -10.07 -8.16 6.96
C ALA A 153 -9.03 -8.82 6.05
N GLU A 154 -8.98 -8.47 4.77
CA GLU A 154 -8.01 -9.05 3.83
C GLU A 154 -6.62 -8.42 4.02
N ALA A 155 -6.55 -7.11 4.30
CA ALA A 155 -5.32 -6.45 4.71
C ALA A 155 -4.71 -7.11 5.97
N ALA A 156 -5.53 -7.47 6.95
CA ALA A 156 -5.09 -8.16 8.16
C ALA A 156 -4.46 -9.53 7.84
N GLU A 157 -5.01 -10.30 6.90
CA GLU A 157 -4.40 -11.57 6.49
C GLU A 157 -3.06 -11.39 5.76
N ILE A 158 -2.87 -10.28 5.05
CA ILE A 158 -1.56 -9.91 4.50
C ILE A 158 -0.58 -9.66 5.64
N VAL A 159 -0.95 -8.80 6.61
CA VAL A 159 -0.14 -8.52 7.80
C VAL A 159 0.21 -9.78 8.58
N LEU A 160 -0.73 -10.71 8.73
CA LEU A 160 -0.46 -11.96 9.45
C LEU A 160 0.54 -12.87 8.72
N SER A 161 0.64 -12.77 7.40
CA SER A 161 1.34 -13.73 6.55
C SER A 161 2.57 -13.18 5.85
N HIS A 162 2.92 -11.91 6.08
CA HIS A 162 3.95 -11.23 5.29
C HIS A 162 5.37 -11.78 5.53
N GLU A 163 5.57 -12.48 6.65
CA GLU A 163 6.81 -13.17 7.03
C GLU A 163 6.80 -14.68 6.74
N GLU A 164 5.74 -15.16 6.08
CA GLU A 164 5.69 -16.53 5.60
C GLU A 164 6.63 -16.71 4.40
N ARG A 165 7.24 -17.88 4.31
CA ARG A 165 8.14 -18.25 3.22
C ARG A 165 7.49 -19.33 2.38
N PHE A 166 7.67 -19.27 1.07
CA PHE A 166 7.00 -20.20 0.15
C PHE A 166 7.29 -21.68 0.45
N ASP A 167 8.46 -22.00 1.00
CA ASP A 167 8.88 -23.33 1.44
C ASP A 167 8.31 -23.79 2.80
N GLY A 168 7.54 -22.95 3.51
CA GLY A 168 6.97 -23.26 4.82
C GLY A 168 7.92 -23.04 6.00
N THR A 169 9.11 -22.48 5.78
CA THR A 169 10.08 -22.17 6.86
C THR A 169 9.87 -20.80 7.50
N GLY A 170 8.86 -20.06 7.04
CA GLY A 170 8.49 -18.75 7.57
C GLY A 170 7.67 -18.83 8.86
N TYR A 171 7.10 -17.69 9.24
CA TYR A 171 6.31 -17.53 10.45
C TYR A 171 5.17 -16.53 10.19
N PRO A 172 4.13 -16.47 11.03
CA PRO A 172 3.94 -17.18 12.30
C PRO A 172 3.26 -18.55 12.21
N ARG A 173 2.64 -18.89 11.09
CA ARG A 173 1.85 -20.11 10.93
C ARG A 173 2.61 -21.23 10.22
N GLY A 174 3.73 -20.92 9.55
CA GLY A 174 4.51 -21.89 8.79
C GLY A 174 3.74 -22.35 7.55
N LEU A 175 3.03 -21.43 6.90
CA LEU A 175 2.28 -21.71 5.69
C LEU A 175 3.24 -21.94 4.54
N ALA A 176 2.92 -22.91 3.68
CA ALA A 176 3.71 -23.25 2.51
C ALA A 176 2.90 -23.09 1.22
N GLY A 177 3.60 -22.70 0.15
CA GLY A 177 3.03 -22.62 -1.20
C GLY A 177 1.78 -21.73 -1.27
N SER A 178 0.73 -22.26 -1.90
CA SER A 178 -0.54 -21.55 -2.10
C SER A 178 -1.40 -21.42 -0.84
N ALA A 179 -0.99 -22.00 0.30
CA ALA A 179 -1.65 -21.74 1.57
C ALA A 179 -1.40 -20.30 2.06
N ILE A 180 -0.29 -19.68 1.61
CA ILE A 180 -0.01 -18.27 1.85
C ILE A 180 -0.94 -17.42 0.96
N PRO A 181 -1.64 -16.41 1.52
CA PRO A 181 -2.46 -15.50 0.73
C PRO A 181 -1.69 -14.93 -0.46
N LEU A 182 -2.32 -14.87 -1.64
CA LEU A 182 -1.67 -14.39 -2.87
C LEU A 182 -1.03 -13.02 -2.67
N TRP A 183 -1.76 -12.09 -2.04
CA TRP A 183 -1.27 -10.73 -1.82
C TRP A 183 -0.04 -10.68 -0.91
N ALA A 184 0.05 -11.55 0.10
CA ALA A 184 1.24 -11.69 0.93
C ALA A 184 2.44 -12.25 0.14
N ARG A 185 2.20 -13.18 -0.80
CA ARG A 185 3.24 -13.70 -1.70
C ARG A 185 3.77 -12.62 -2.65
N LEU A 186 2.90 -11.77 -3.21
CA LEU A 186 3.30 -10.63 -4.03
C LEU A 186 4.07 -9.58 -3.20
N PHE A 187 3.56 -9.28 -2.00
CA PHE A 187 4.19 -8.38 -1.04
C PHE A 187 5.63 -8.83 -0.74
N ALA A 188 5.85 -10.10 -0.40
CA ALA A 188 7.17 -10.61 -0.02
C ALA A 188 8.25 -10.39 -1.08
N VAL A 189 7.90 -10.46 -2.37
CA VAL A 189 8.82 -10.16 -3.49
C VAL A 189 9.22 -8.69 -3.47
N ILE A 190 8.24 -7.80 -3.28
CA ILE A 190 8.45 -6.36 -3.28
C ILE A 190 9.18 -5.89 -2.03
N ASP A 191 8.85 -6.44 -0.87
CA ASP A 191 9.56 -6.13 0.37
C ASP A 191 11.03 -6.56 0.29
N THR A 192 11.29 -7.76 -0.25
CA THR A 192 12.66 -8.22 -0.52
C THR A 192 13.39 -7.30 -1.51
N LEU A 193 12.70 -6.82 -2.56
CA LEU A 193 13.26 -5.85 -3.51
C LEU A 193 13.64 -4.54 -2.81
N ASP A 194 12.76 -3.98 -1.97
CA ASP A 194 13.04 -2.73 -1.26
C ASP A 194 14.16 -2.91 -0.23
N ALA A 195 14.14 -3.99 0.54
CA ALA A 195 15.17 -4.31 1.52
C ALA A 195 16.57 -4.44 0.90
N ILE A 196 16.67 -4.97 -0.33
CA ILE A 196 17.95 -5.06 -1.05
C ILE A 196 18.38 -3.70 -1.61
N THR A 197 17.45 -2.92 -2.16
CA THR A 197 17.74 -1.70 -2.96
C THR A 197 17.71 -0.40 -2.16
N SER A 198 17.28 -0.42 -0.90
CA SER A 198 17.21 0.75 -0.03
C SER A 198 18.43 0.84 0.89
N ASP A 199 18.86 2.07 1.14
CA ASP A 199 19.86 2.36 2.16
C ASP A 199 19.28 2.05 3.54
N ARG A 200 20.09 1.43 4.39
CA ARG A 200 19.84 1.23 5.82
C ARG A 200 21.00 1.85 6.62
N PRO A 201 20.83 2.18 7.91
CA PRO A 201 21.86 2.87 8.70
C PRO A 201 23.26 2.23 8.64
N TYR A 202 23.33 0.92 8.42
CA TYR A 202 24.54 0.09 8.39
C TYR A 202 24.96 -0.40 6.99
N ARG A 203 24.19 -0.13 5.92
CA ARG A 203 24.49 -0.65 4.57
C ARG A 203 23.84 0.20 3.49
N ARG A 204 24.59 0.51 2.42
CA ARG A 204 24.02 1.07 1.20
C ARG A 204 23.17 0.04 0.44
N GLY A 205 22.09 0.50 -0.18
CA GLY A 205 21.27 -0.29 -1.09
C GLY A 205 22.09 -0.82 -2.26
N ALA A 206 21.77 -2.03 -2.70
CA ALA A 206 22.37 -2.63 -3.90
C ALA A 206 21.60 -2.20 -5.16
N SER A 207 22.21 -2.41 -6.33
CA SER A 207 21.54 -2.09 -7.60
C SER A 207 20.35 -3.02 -7.86
N PHE A 208 19.39 -2.54 -8.67
CA PHE A 208 18.24 -3.34 -9.09
C PHE A 208 18.67 -4.67 -9.73
N LYS A 209 19.77 -4.69 -10.49
CA LYS A 209 20.33 -5.92 -11.10
C LYS A 209 20.74 -6.96 -10.05
N VAL A 210 21.32 -6.52 -8.93
CA VAL A 210 21.66 -7.40 -7.81
C VAL A 210 20.38 -7.94 -7.16
N ALA A 211 19.41 -7.07 -6.89
CA ALA A 211 18.13 -7.47 -6.31
C ALA A 211 17.41 -8.50 -7.19
N ARG A 212 17.29 -8.25 -8.50
CA ARG A 212 16.73 -9.19 -9.48
C ARG A 212 17.40 -10.56 -9.42
N THR A 213 18.73 -10.58 -9.37
CA THR A 213 19.50 -11.84 -9.34
C THR A 213 19.17 -12.64 -8.09
N GLU A 214 19.06 -11.97 -6.94
CA GLU A 214 18.71 -12.60 -5.67
C GLU A 214 17.26 -13.09 -5.63
N LEU A 215 16.31 -12.27 -6.08
CA LEU A 215 14.89 -12.62 -6.18
C LEU A 215 14.68 -13.89 -7.02
N LEU A 216 15.34 -13.99 -8.18
CA LEU A 216 15.29 -15.18 -9.02
C LEU A 216 15.94 -16.40 -8.34
N ARG A 217 17.03 -16.20 -7.61
CA ARG A 217 17.75 -17.26 -6.90
C ARG A 217 16.91 -17.91 -5.80
N VAL A 218 16.08 -17.13 -5.09
CA VAL A 218 15.25 -17.62 -3.98
C VAL A 218 13.82 -18.01 -4.39
N SER A 219 13.51 -17.97 -5.69
CA SER A 219 12.24 -18.46 -6.24
C SER A 219 12.01 -19.93 -5.89
N GLY A 220 10.80 -20.27 -5.44
CA GLY A 220 10.41 -21.59 -4.99
C GLY A 220 10.87 -21.96 -3.58
N THR A 221 11.65 -21.10 -2.91
CA THR A 221 12.05 -21.28 -1.50
C THR A 221 11.49 -20.16 -0.63
N GLN A 222 12.10 -18.98 -0.66
CA GLN A 222 11.57 -17.81 0.03
C GLN A 222 10.33 -17.26 -0.68
N LEU A 223 10.43 -17.13 -2.01
CA LEU A 223 9.49 -16.38 -2.82
C LEU A 223 8.71 -17.30 -3.75
N ASP A 224 7.45 -16.95 -3.97
CA ASP A 224 6.57 -17.67 -4.87
C ASP A 224 7.03 -17.51 -6.34
N PRO A 225 7.21 -18.61 -7.09
CA PRO A 225 7.49 -18.55 -8.52
C PRO A 225 6.50 -17.69 -9.32
N ILE A 226 5.20 -17.73 -9.00
CA ILE A 226 4.18 -16.92 -9.69
C ILE A 226 4.41 -15.43 -9.43
N ALA A 227 4.72 -15.06 -8.19
CA ALA A 227 5.02 -13.67 -7.86
C ALA A 227 6.31 -13.19 -8.57
N ILE A 228 7.30 -14.07 -8.70
CA ILE A 228 8.54 -13.81 -9.44
C ILE A 228 8.29 -13.62 -10.94
N GLU A 229 7.42 -14.44 -11.55
CA GLU A 229 7.04 -14.28 -12.96
C GLU A 229 6.43 -12.90 -13.24
N VAL A 230 5.52 -12.45 -12.37
CA VAL A 230 4.90 -11.13 -12.49
C VAL A 230 5.90 -10.01 -12.22
N PHE A 231 6.80 -10.17 -11.26
CA PHE A 231 7.92 -9.23 -11.04
C PHE A 231 8.79 -9.07 -12.30
N VAL A 232 9.10 -10.17 -13.00
CA VAL A 232 9.88 -10.12 -14.24
C VAL A 232 9.10 -9.44 -15.37
N ALA A 233 7.78 -9.66 -15.45
CA ALA A 233 6.93 -8.97 -16.42
C ALA A 233 6.90 -7.45 -16.20
N GLU A 234 6.92 -7.02 -14.94
CA GLU A 234 6.90 -5.60 -14.52
C GLU A 234 8.28 -5.01 -14.24
N GLU A 235 9.34 -5.68 -14.69
CA GLU A 235 10.72 -5.32 -14.36
C GLU A 235 11.06 -3.87 -14.76
N ALA A 236 10.60 -3.43 -15.93
CA ALA A 236 10.84 -2.08 -16.42
C ALA A 236 10.22 -1.02 -15.49
N THR A 237 8.93 -1.20 -15.16
CA THR A 237 8.18 -0.33 -14.24
C THR A 237 8.84 -0.29 -12.87
N LEU A 238 9.12 -1.45 -12.28
CA LEU A 238 9.69 -1.54 -10.94
C LEU A 238 11.11 -0.97 -10.87
N ARG A 239 11.90 -1.16 -11.93
CA ARG A 239 13.24 -0.56 -12.01
C ARG A 239 13.17 0.96 -12.00
N GLU A 240 12.29 1.55 -12.81
CA GLU A 240 12.07 3.00 -12.82
C GLU A 240 11.63 3.50 -11.44
N MET A 241 10.68 2.82 -10.79
CA MET A 241 10.21 3.19 -9.46
C MET A 241 11.33 3.13 -8.40
N VAL A 242 12.21 2.12 -8.46
CA VAL A 242 13.37 1.98 -7.57
C VAL A 242 14.44 3.04 -7.84
N GLU A 243 14.65 3.42 -9.11
CA GLU A 243 15.64 4.42 -9.53
C GLU A 243 15.16 5.85 -9.28
N THR A 244 13.85 6.09 -9.18
CA THR A 244 13.23 7.40 -8.90
C THR A 244 13.41 7.86 -7.45
N LYS A 245 14.07 7.06 -6.59
CA LYS A 245 14.45 7.48 -5.23
C LYS A 245 15.19 8.82 -5.31
N CYS A 246 14.63 9.87 -4.69
CA CYS A 246 15.27 11.18 -4.59
C CYS A 246 16.67 11.00 -3.98
N ASN A 247 17.71 11.12 -4.82
CA ASN A 247 19.08 11.27 -4.37
C ASN A 247 19.24 12.65 -3.72
N ALA A 248 18.76 12.82 -2.48
CA ALA A 248 19.12 13.99 -1.68
C ALA A 248 20.65 14.10 -1.50
N ALA A 249 21.37 12.98 -1.64
CA ALA A 249 22.84 12.93 -1.64
C ALA A 249 23.52 13.45 -2.93
N ALA A 250 22.77 13.81 -3.99
CA ALA A 250 23.33 14.40 -5.21
C ALA A 250 23.20 15.93 -5.27
N VAL A 251 22.59 16.56 -4.26
CA VAL A 251 22.44 18.01 -4.17
C VAL A 251 23.19 18.55 -2.95
N GLU A 252 24.51 18.37 -2.92
CA GLU A 252 25.39 19.21 -2.11
C GLU A 252 26.82 19.21 -2.67
N SER A 253 27.11 20.23 -3.49
CA SER A 253 28.31 21.08 -3.38
C SER A 253 28.59 21.81 -4.70
N THR A 254 27.78 22.83 -5.02
CA THR A 254 28.36 23.98 -5.73
C THR A 254 28.95 24.85 -4.63
N PRO A 255 30.29 25.02 -4.53
CA PRO A 255 30.82 25.97 -3.58
C PRO A 255 30.35 27.36 -4.01
N ALA A 256 29.52 27.99 -3.17
CA ALA A 256 29.33 29.42 -3.24
C ALA A 256 30.72 30.05 -3.11
N ALA A 257 31.23 30.61 -4.20
CA ALA A 257 32.50 31.30 -4.24
C ALA A 257 32.44 32.46 -3.23
N ALA A 258 33.06 32.22 -2.07
CA ALA A 258 33.39 33.24 -1.11
C ALA A 258 34.48 34.13 -1.71
N TRP A 259 34.08 35.21 -2.40
CA TRP A 259 34.96 36.34 -2.61
C TRP A 259 34.86 37.24 -1.37
N ARG A 260 35.82 37.09 -0.45
CA ARG A 260 36.16 38.15 0.50
C ARG A 260 37.52 38.67 0.10
N THR A 261 37.59 39.90 -0.38
CA THR A 261 38.72 40.81 -0.09
C THR A 261 38.25 42.26 -0.17
N SER A 262 38.09 42.86 0.99
CA SER A 262 38.43 44.27 1.26
C SER A 262 39.12 44.24 2.63
N PRO A 263 40.12 45.09 2.95
CA PRO A 263 40.34 46.46 2.47
C PRO A 263 41.85 46.77 2.18
N PRO A 264 42.26 48.05 2.09
CA PRO A 264 42.78 48.67 3.32
C PRO A 264 42.19 50.06 3.61
N ALA A 265 42.10 50.32 4.91
CA ALA A 265 41.80 51.63 5.49
C ALA A 265 42.96 52.59 5.26
N THR A 266 42.66 53.79 4.75
CA THR A 266 43.53 54.96 4.87
C THR A 266 43.41 55.53 6.27
N GLY A 267 44.50 55.47 7.03
CA GLY A 267 44.70 56.26 8.23
C GLY A 267 45.34 57.61 7.90
N GLN A 268 44.72 58.67 8.40
CA GLN A 268 45.41 59.78 9.08
C GLN A 268 45.02 59.69 10.55
#